data_AF-A0A2S9JS93-F1
#
_entry.id   AF-A0A2S9JS93-F1
#
_cell.length_a   1.000
_cell.length_b   1.000
_cell.length_c   1.000
_cell.angle_alpha   90.00
_cell.angle_beta   90.00
_cell.angle_gamma   90.00
#
_symmetry.space_group_name_H-M   'P 1'
#
loop_
_entity.id
_entity.type
_entity.pdbx_description
1 polymer ?
#
loop_
_entity_poly.entity_id
_entity_poly.type
_entity_poly.pdbx_seq_one_letter_code
_entity_poly.pdbx_strand_id
1 'polypeptide(L)'
;MKPISICLILFFISTGARGQLYSVDGAHSYGLGSNITLGLHLSHVKKFAAYIEANINAGYLYQGNWLGITPQVQYAFKWNTFSTSDRKTSHQLFGSFQIPISLYHGNCGASLNNGLEYNQPFYAFADLSMPAIKNPYRSAISLGLQTIFIFHPGERMKSQRVGTLHLKIREAHVFYQNDGVLPGLPVDNHDRWYTSSAMIAWHRNGHRTVDHFALAYNRFTGYSHLAYEAAKVIGDNQVDYKDLSEIKYNEDYWRFTVGHNHIGNINLRLTNPNFKLMQGQKAVHFLQNMPYHVDNSSPRLSIDVQSQVFISNHLKHEDH
;
A
#
# COMPACT_ATOMS: atom_id res chain seq x y z
N MET A 1 -30.09 -27.26 11.18
CA MET A 1 -28.94 -26.41 11.60
C MET A 1 -27.73 -26.83 10.78
N LYS A 2 -27.11 -25.91 10.02
CA LYS A 2 -25.90 -26.21 9.25
C LYS A 2 -24.70 -26.31 10.21
N PRO A 3 -23.77 -27.26 10.02
CA PRO A 3 -22.62 -27.39 10.91
C PRO A 3 -21.73 -26.16 10.78
N ILE A 4 -21.51 -25.48 11.91
CA ILE A 4 -20.46 -24.48 12.07
C ILE A 4 -19.15 -25.29 12.11
N SER A 5 -18.49 -25.42 10.97
CA SER A 5 -17.14 -25.98 10.92
C SER A 5 -16.20 -25.03 11.66
N ILE A 6 -15.80 -25.43 12.86
CA ILE A 6 -14.75 -24.79 13.64
C ILE A 6 -13.47 -24.84 12.78
N CYS A 7 -13.06 -23.67 12.31
CA CYS A 7 -11.88 -23.48 11.49
C CYS A 7 -10.65 -23.70 12.38
N LEU A 8 -9.92 -24.79 12.12
CA LEU A 8 -8.65 -25.09 12.76
C LEU A 8 -7.64 -24.01 12.32
N ILE A 9 -7.29 -23.08 13.21
CA ILE A 9 -6.23 -22.09 12.97
C ILE A 9 -4.89 -22.83 13.16
N LEU A 10 -4.35 -23.37 12.07
CA LEU A 10 -2.96 -23.83 12.02
C LEU A 10 -2.05 -22.59 11.96
N PHE A 11 -1.37 -22.30 13.07
CA PHE A 11 -0.26 -21.35 13.11
C PHE A 11 0.90 -21.90 12.27
N PHE A 12 0.97 -21.50 11.00
CA PHE A 12 2.21 -21.62 10.24
C PHE A 12 3.10 -20.42 10.57
N ILE A 13 4.25 -20.70 11.19
CA ILE A 13 5.35 -19.75 11.33
C ILE A 13 5.98 -19.60 9.94
N SER A 14 5.58 -18.60 9.17
CA SER A 14 6.24 -18.26 7.91
C SER A 14 7.43 -17.34 8.18
N THR A 15 8.64 -17.79 7.84
CA THR A 15 9.87 -17.00 7.89
C THR A 15 9.96 -16.08 6.67
N GLY A 16 9.34 -14.90 6.75
CA GLY A 16 9.62 -13.80 5.82
C GLY A 16 10.90 -13.07 6.23
N ALA A 17 11.77 -12.77 5.27
CA ALA A 17 12.93 -11.92 5.50
C ALA A 17 12.61 -10.49 5.01
N ARG A 18 12.86 -9.50 5.87
CA ARG A 18 12.96 -8.10 5.49
C ARG A 18 14.41 -7.66 5.61
N GLY A 19 14.79 -6.59 4.95
CA GLY A 19 16.06 -5.92 5.19
C GLY A 19 15.86 -4.43 4.98
N GLN A 20 16.26 -3.59 5.93
CA GLN A 20 16.24 -2.14 5.75
C GLN A 20 17.62 -1.57 6.05
N LEU A 21 18.22 -0.96 5.04
CA LEU A 21 19.39 -0.10 5.18
C LEU A 21 18.89 1.33 5.24
N TYR A 22 19.34 2.09 6.21
CA TYR A 22 18.98 3.49 6.38
C TYR A 22 20.22 4.26 6.85
N SER A 23 20.51 5.37 6.17
CA SER A 23 21.63 6.25 6.49
C SER A 23 21.15 7.70 6.50
N VAL A 24 21.71 8.49 7.41
CA VAL A 24 21.46 9.93 7.54
C VAL A 24 22.81 10.65 7.47
N ASP A 25 22.93 11.63 6.59
CA ASP A 25 24.11 12.47 6.42
C ASP A 25 23.64 13.93 6.34
N GLY A 26 23.72 14.64 7.47
CA GLY A 26 23.13 15.96 7.62
C GLY A 26 21.65 15.95 7.20
N ALA A 27 21.28 16.91 6.35
CA ALA A 27 19.92 17.05 5.82
C ALA A 27 19.48 15.90 4.89
N HIS A 28 20.35 14.93 4.59
CA HIS A 28 20.09 13.88 3.61
C HIS A 28 19.80 12.55 4.32
N SER A 29 18.77 11.85 3.86
CA SER A 29 18.45 10.49 4.29
C SER A 29 18.35 9.56 3.08
N TYR A 30 18.94 8.39 3.20
CA TYR A 30 18.92 7.34 2.18
C TYR A 30 18.35 6.07 2.79
N GLY A 31 17.57 5.36 2.00
CA GLY A 31 16.92 4.15 2.46
C GLY A 31 16.84 3.12 1.36
N LEU A 32 17.05 1.87 1.74
CA LEU A 32 16.71 0.71 0.94
C LEU A 32 15.96 -0.27 1.85
N GLY A 33 14.84 -0.77 1.37
CA GLY A 33 13.99 -1.71 2.07
C GLY A 33 13.65 -2.88 1.17
N SER A 34 13.55 -4.08 1.72
CA SER A 34 12.90 -5.21 1.06
C SER A 34 11.98 -5.96 2.01
N ASN A 35 10.92 -6.58 1.49
CA ASN A 35 10.09 -7.51 2.24
C ASN A 35 9.60 -8.66 1.39
N ILE A 36 9.50 -9.84 2.00
CA ILE A 36 8.79 -10.98 1.45
C ILE A 36 7.62 -11.30 2.39
N THR A 37 6.43 -11.37 1.82
CA THR A 37 5.17 -11.73 2.48
C THR A 37 4.70 -13.06 1.92
N LEU A 38 4.41 -13.99 2.83
CA LEU A 38 3.82 -15.28 2.52
C LEU A 38 2.44 -15.33 3.19
N GLY A 39 1.41 -15.68 2.43
CA GLY A 39 0.04 -15.61 2.93
C GLY A 39 -0.87 -16.71 2.40
N LEU A 40 -2.02 -16.83 3.05
CA LEU A 40 -3.06 -17.80 2.71
C LEU A 40 -4.39 -17.08 2.49
N HIS A 41 -5.03 -17.36 1.36
CA HIS A 41 -6.39 -16.98 1.06
C HIS A 41 -7.36 -18.08 1.47
N LEU A 42 -8.37 -17.71 2.26
CA LEU A 42 -9.55 -18.50 2.57
C LEU A 42 -10.73 -17.89 1.81
N SER A 43 -11.34 -18.66 0.90
CA SER A 43 -12.49 -18.19 0.14
C SER A 43 -13.56 -19.28 0.02
N HIS A 44 -14.79 -18.87 -0.25
CA HIS A 44 -15.87 -19.81 -0.50
C HIS A 44 -15.62 -20.68 -1.77
N VAL A 45 -14.85 -20.16 -2.74
CA VAL A 45 -14.59 -20.82 -4.04
C VAL A 45 -13.40 -21.78 -3.97
N LYS A 46 -12.31 -21.38 -3.33
CA LYS A 46 -11.17 -22.25 -2.98
C LYS A 46 -10.99 -22.25 -1.48
N LYS A 47 -11.11 -23.43 -0.87
CA LYS A 47 -10.96 -23.62 0.58
C LYS A 47 -9.60 -23.08 1.07
N PHE A 48 -8.53 -23.22 0.28
CA PHE A 48 -7.18 -22.72 0.59
C PHE A 48 -6.38 -22.37 -0.68
N ALA A 49 -5.71 -21.22 -0.71
CA ALA A 49 -4.74 -20.86 -1.74
C ALA A 49 -3.58 -20.03 -1.17
N ALA A 50 -2.33 -20.44 -1.40
CA ALA A 50 -1.16 -19.69 -0.95
C ALA A 50 -0.79 -18.58 -1.94
N TYR A 51 -0.26 -17.46 -1.43
CA TYR A 51 0.29 -16.38 -2.25
C TYR A 51 1.64 -15.91 -1.72
N ILE A 52 2.38 -15.26 -2.62
CA ILE A 52 3.69 -14.67 -2.33
C ILE A 52 3.68 -13.24 -2.84
N GLU A 53 4.14 -12.32 -2.01
CA GLU A 53 4.45 -10.95 -2.41
C GLU A 53 5.87 -10.63 -2.00
N ALA A 54 6.68 -10.10 -2.91
CA ALA A 54 8.03 -9.62 -2.61
C ALA A 54 8.14 -8.17 -3.06
N ASN A 55 8.65 -7.29 -2.20
CA ASN A 55 8.88 -5.89 -2.55
C ASN A 55 10.31 -5.49 -2.26
N ILE A 56 10.82 -4.57 -3.07
CA ILE A 56 12.06 -3.83 -2.85
C ILE A 56 11.72 -2.36 -3.04
N ASN A 57 12.10 -1.52 -2.10
CA ASN A 57 11.90 -0.08 -2.11
C ASN A 57 13.26 0.60 -1.90
N ALA A 58 13.52 1.66 -2.63
CA ALA A 58 14.63 2.55 -2.40
C ALA A 58 14.10 3.99 -2.38
N GLY A 59 14.67 4.82 -1.52
CA GLY A 59 14.25 6.21 -1.46
C GLY A 59 15.35 7.12 -0.97
N TYR A 60 15.09 8.40 -1.17
CA TYR A 60 15.92 9.49 -0.70
C TYR A 60 15.01 10.55 -0.09
N LEU A 61 15.50 11.24 0.93
CA LEU A 61 14.87 12.42 1.49
C LEU A 61 15.91 13.52 1.67
N TYR A 62 15.60 14.69 1.15
CA TYR A 62 16.20 15.93 1.59
C TYR A 62 15.30 16.58 2.64
N GLN A 63 15.82 16.80 3.84
CA GLN A 63 15.14 17.38 4.99
C GLN A 63 15.62 18.81 5.22
N GLY A 64 14.83 19.77 4.78
CA GLY A 64 14.95 21.15 5.24
C GLY A 64 14.23 21.36 6.58
N ASN A 65 14.29 22.58 7.07
CA ASN A 65 13.69 22.94 8.35
C ASN A 65 12.17 22.75 8.35
N TRP A 66 11.47 23.18 7.30
CA TRP A 66 10.00 23.10 7.20
C TRP A 66 9.52 22.42 5.92
N LEU A 67 10.44 22.06 5.04
CA LEU A 67 10.15 21.50 3.72
C LEU A 67 11.12 20.34 3.47
N GLY A 68 10.61 19.25 2.92
CA GLY A 68 11.44 18.19 2.39
C GLY A 68 11.02 17.77 1.00
N ILE A 69 11.87 16.98 0.36
CA ILE A 69 11.59 16.34 -0.93
C ILE A 69 11.97 14.87 -0.81
N THR A 70 11.03 13.99 -1.18
CA THR A 70 11.14 12.54 -0.97
C THR A 70 10.82 11.75 -2.23
N PRO A 71 11.76 11.58 -3.17
CA PRO A 71 11.63 10.58 -4.22
C PRO A 71 11.78 9.17 -3.66
N GLN A 72 10.92 8.25 -4.10
CA GLN A 72 11.01 6.82 -3.80
C GLN A 72 10.64 5.97 -5.01
N VAL A 73 11.31 4.84 -5.16
CA VAL A 73 10.98 3.82 -6.16
C VAL A 73 10.77 2.50 -5.44
N GLN A 74 9.72 1.80 -5.81
CA GLN A 74 9.37 0.49 -5.28
C GLN A 74 9.06 -0.48 -6.41
N TYR A 75 9.64 -1.66 -6.35
CA TYR A 75 9.25 -2.81 -7.15
C TYR A 75 8.50 -3.82 -6.29
N ALA A 76 7.39 -4.36 -6.81
CA ALA A 76 6.56 -5.36 -6.17
C ALA A 76 6.31 -6.54 -7.12
N PHE A 77 6.72 -7.73 -6.71
CA PHE A 77 6.37 -9.00 -7.33
C PHE A 77 5.20 -9.63 -6.58
N LYS A 78 4.16 -10.06 -7.30
CA LYS A 78 2.94 -10.63 -6.72
C LYS A 78 2.55 -11.92 -7.44
N TRP A 79 2.51 -13.02 -6.72
CA TRP A 79 2.03 -14.31 -7.21
C TRP A 79 0.77 -14.73 -6.46
N ASN A 80 -0.32 -14.97 -7.20
CA ASN A 80 -1.61 -15.41 -6.67
C ASN A 80 -2.28 -14.44 -5.64
N THR A 81 -2.01 -13.13 -5.74
CA THR A 81 -2.44 -12.12 -4.74
C THR A 81 -3.83 -11.52 -4.99
N PHE A 82 -4.25 -11.33 -6.25
CA PHE A 82 -5.50 -10.60 -6.58
C PHE A 82 -6.71 -11.53 -6.74
N SER A 83 -6.56 -12.70 -7.37
CA SER A 83 -7.68 -13.65 -7.56
C SER A 83 -7.38 -15.01 -6.92
N THR A 84 -8.36 -15.60 -6.25
CA THR A 84 -8.24 -17.01 -5.82
C THR A 84 -8.40 -17.98 -6.98
N SER A 85 -9.01 -17.54 -8.09
CA SER A 85 -9.26 -18.42 -9.23
C SER A 85 -8.07 -18.51 -10.19
N ASP A 86 -7.27 -17.45 -10.30
CA ASP A 86 -6.20 -17.33 -11.29
C ASP A 86 -4.82 -17.72 -10.71
N ARG A 87 -4.05 -18.56 -11.42
CA ARG A 87 -2.70 -19.01 -11.01
C ARG A 87 -1.63 -18.25 -11.81
N LYS A 88 -1.71 -16.92 -11.81
CA LYS A 88 -0.80 -16.08 -12.56
C LYS A 88 0.13 -15.26 -11.67
N THR A 89 1.30 -14.96 -12.21
CA THR A 89 2.20 -13.93 -11.68
C THR A 89 1.75 -12.57 -12.18
N SER A 90 2.03 -11.55 -11.40
CA SER A 90 1.89 -10.15 -11.78
C SER A 90 3.07 -9.39 -11.21
N HIS A 91 3.58 -8.43 -11.98
CA HIS A 91 4.67 -7.57 -11.54
C HIS A 91 4.17 -6.14 -11.57
N GLN A 92 4.52 -5.38 -10.55
CA GLN A 92 4.12 -4.00 -10.40
C GLN A 92 5.37 -3.21 -10.03
N LEU A 93 5.70 -2.17 -10.79
CA LEU A 93 6.77 -1.23 -10.48
C LEU A 93 6.11 0.11 -10.19
N PHE A 94 6.40 0.69 -9.06
CA PHE A 94 5.86 1.96 -8.61
C PHE A 94 7.01 2.96 -8.48
N GLY A 95 6.89 4.13 -9.08
CA GLY A 95 7.75 5.27 -8.82
C GLY A 95 6.90 6.36 -8.16
N SER A 96 7.32 6.90 -7.02
CA SER A 96 6.63 7.98 -6.33
C SER A 96 7.56 9.16 -6.08
N PHE A 97 7.01 10.35 -6.20
CA PHE A 97 7.68 11.60 -5.86
C PHE A 97 6.76 12.38 -4.94
N GLN A 98 7.20 12.63 -3.71
CA GLN A 98 6.40 13.36 -2.72
C GLN A 98 7.15 14.57 -2.18
N ILE A 99 6.41 15.64 -1.90
CA ILE A 99 6.90 16.88 -1.30
C ILE A 99 6.23 17.04 0.07
N PRO A 100 6.89 16.62 1.16
CA PRO A 100 6.42 16.90 2.51
C PRO A 100 6.64 18.37 2.92
N ILE A 101 5.60 18.98 3.45
CA ILE A 101 5.63 20.28 4.15
C ILE A 101 5.36 20.03 5.62
N SER A 102 6.18 20.57 6.50
CA SER A 102 6.07 20.41 7.95
C SER A 102 5.76 21.74 8.64
N LEU A 103 4.84 21.70 9.60
CA LEU A 103 4.52 22.85 10.45
C LEU A 103 5.53 23.04 11.61
N TYR A 104 6.42 22.07 11.81
CA TYR A 104 7.44 22.08 12.86
C TYR A 104 8.82 21.89 12.26
N HIS A 105 9.83 22.47 12.91
CA HIS A 105 11.22 22.33 12.50
C HIS A 105 11.65 20.85 12.51
N GLY A 106 11.96 20.30 11.33
CA GLY A 106 12.59 19.00 11.18
C GLY A 106 14.04 19.13 11.62
N ASN A 107 14.34 18.81 12.87
CA ASN A 107 15.68 19.01 13.40
C ASN A 107 16.56 17.80 13.03
N CYS A 108 17.46 18.01 12.07
CA CYS A 108 18.39 17.01 11.51
C CYS A 108 19.21 16.26 12.58
N GLY A 109 19.70 16.97 13.61
CA GLY A 109 20.56 16.40 14.65
C GLY A 109 19.82 15.82 15.86
N ALA A 110 18.57 16.24 16.11
CA ALA A 110 17.82 15.81 17.29
C ALA A 110 17.04 14.50 17.08
N SER A 111 16.89 14.06 15.82
CA SER A 111 16.14 12.85 15.45
C SER A 111 16.77 11.55 15.96
N LEU A 112 18.11 11.51 16.11
CA LEU A 112 18.84 10.38 16.69
C LEU A 112 18.77 10.34 18.23
N ASN A 113 18.71 11.49 18.89
CA ASN A 113 18.77 11.59 20.36
C ASN A 113 17.39 11.69 21.05
N ASN A 114 16.37 12.25 20.41
CA ASN A 114 15.02 12.40 21.00
C ASN A 114 14.14 11.18 20.69
N GLY A 115 14.66 10.00 21.01
CA GLY A 115 14.05 8.70 20.76
C GLY A 115 12.52 8.68 20.88
N LEU A 116 11.92 7.88 20.00
CA LEU A 116 10.55 7.36 20.01
C LEU A 116 9.57 7.96 18.97
N GLU A 117 9.46 9.28 18.75
CA GLU A 117 8.46 9.87 17.81
C GLU A 117 8.99 10.07 16.36
N TYR A 118 10.31 10.07 16.15
CA TYR A 118 10.94 10.69 14.97
C TYR A 118 11.33 9.74 13.82
N ASN A 119 10.99 8.45 13.90
CA ASN A 119 11.50 7.41 12.98
C ASN A 119 10.38 6.57 12.34
N GLN A 120 9.29 7.23 11.96
CA GLN A 120 8.08 6.57 11.45
C GLN A 120 8.06 6.47 9.93
N PRO A 121 7.34 5.50 9.34
CA PRO A 121 7.30 5.28 7.90
C PRO A 121 6.83 6.50 7.09
N PHE A 122 7.47 6.75 5.95
CA PHE A 122 6.97 7.67 4.93
C PHE A 122 6.22 6.89 3.83
N TYR A 123 4.89 6.87 3.90
CA TYR A 123 4.06 6.02 3.05
C TYR A 123 4.00 6.47 1.60
N ALA A 124 4.42 5.58 0.70
CA ALA A 124 4.25 5.75 -0.74
C ALA A 124 2.97 5.12 -1.27
N PHE A 125 2.38 4.17 -0.53
CA PHE A 125 1.17 3.46 -0.90
C PHE A 125 0.39 3.07 0.37
N ALA A 126 -0.93 2.93 0.27
CA ALA A 126 -1.70 2.34 1.34
C ALA A 126 -1.41 0.84 1.39
N ASP A 127 -0.71 0.39 2.43
CA ASP A 127 -0.59 -1.04 2.75
C ASP A 127 0.20 -1.91 1.74
N LEU A 128 0.87 -1.29 0.77
CA LEU A 128 1.77 -2.02 -0.14
C LEU A 128 3.22 -1.55 -0.09
N SER A 129 3.54 -0.48 0.64
CA SER A 129 4.92 0.00 0.73
C SER A 129 5.57 -0.46 2.03
N MET A 130 6.70 -1.16 1.94
CA MET A 130 7.70 -1.04 2.98
C MET A 130 8.48 0.25 2.68
N PRO A 131 8.27 1.31 3.46
CA PRO A 131 8.84 2.60 3.12
C PRO A 131 10.33 2.56 3.42
N ALA A 132 11.13 2.82 2.39
CA ALA A 132 12.59 2.87 2.55
C ALA A 132 13.01 4.06 3.41
N ILE A 133 12.24 5.14 3.35
CA ILE A 133 12.50 6.40 4.05
C ILE A 133 11.55 6.59 5.23
N LYS A 134 12.05 7.27 6.24
CA LYS A 134 11.32 7.61 7.46
C LYS A 134 11.03 9.10 7.50
N ASN A 135 9.89 9.46 8.08
CA ASN A 135 9.43 10.84 8.19
C ASN A 135 10.01 11.49 9.47
N PRO A 136 10.95 12.45 9.33
CA PRO A 136 11.63 13.09 10.44
C PRO A 136 10.82 14.22 11.09
N TYR A 137 9.65 14.55 10.55
CA TYR A 137 8.83 15.65 11.04
C TYR A 137 7.83 15.13 12.06
N ARG A 138 7.61 15.87 13.15
CA ARG A 138 6.57 15.50 14.13
C ARG A 138 5.18 15.59 13.54
N SER A 139 4.91 16.64 12.76
CA SER A 139 3.67 16.76 12.00
C SER A 139 4.00 17.22 10.60
N ALA A 140 3.41 16.57 9.59
CA ALA A 140 3.68 16.87 8.19
C ALA A 140 2.42 16.67 7.34
N ILE A 141 2.32 17.48 6.29
CA ILE A 141 1.39 17.32 5.19
C ILE A 141 2.23 17.11 3.95
N SER A 142 2.12 15.95 3.31
CA SER A 142 2.84 15.62 2.09
C SER A 142 1.85 15.50 0.94
N LEU A 143 2.13 16.22 -0.13
CA LEU A 143 1.47 16.05 -1.41
C LEU A 143 2.45 15.37 -2.36
N GLY A 144 1.97 14.43 -3.15
CA GLY A 144 2.85 13.68 -4.04
C GLY A 144 2.16 13.18 -5.29
N LEU A 145 2.99 12.90 -6.28
CA LEU A 145 2.60 12.25 -7.52
C LEU A 145 3.26 10.87 -7.55
N GLN A 146 2.48 9.85 -7.93
CA GLN A 146 3.00 8.51 -8.13
C GLN A 146 2.67 8.02 -9.53
N THR A 147 3.68 7.45 -10.17
CA THR A 147 3.57 6.73 -11.42
C THR A 147 3.60 5.23 -11.14
N ILE A 148 2.52 4.55 -11.48
CA ILE A 148 2.33 3.11 -11.29
C ILE A 148 2.52 2.43 -12.64
N PHE A 149 3.50 1.54 -12.74
CA PHE A 149 3.71 0.67 -13.90
C PHE A 149 3.24 -0.75 -13.60
N ILE A 150 2.42 -1.29 -14.49
CA ILE A 150 1.81 -2.61 -14.33
C ILE A 150 2.24 -3.51 -15.46
N PHE A 151 2.68 -4.70 -15.08
CA PHE A 151 3.11 -5.76 -15.98
C PHE A 151 2.31 -7.02 -15.65
N HIS A 152 1.36 -7.35 -16.52
CA HIS A 152 0.68 -8.63 -16.50
C HIS A 152 1.23 -9.51 -17.63
N PRO A 153 1.53 -10.80 -17.40
CA PRO A 153 2.01 -11.70 -18.44
C PRO A 153 1.08 -11.70 -19.66
N GLY A 154 1.65 -11.53 -20.85
CA GLY A 154 0.89 -11.45 -22.11
C GLY A 154 0.36 -10.06 -22.47
N GLU A 155 0.59 -9.05 -21.63
CA GLU A 155 0.19 -7.66 -21.88
C GLU A 155 1.41 -6.73 -22.02
N ARG A 156 1.22 -5.61 -22.73
CA ARG A 156 2.21 -4.53 -22.75
C ARG A 156 2.23 -3.82 -21.40
N MET A 157 3.40 -3.32 -21.00
CA MET A 157 3.55 -2.46 -19.82
C MET A 157 2.57 -1.28 -19.92
N LYS A 158 1.86 -1.02 -18.81
CA LYS A 158 0.92 0.10 -18.71
C LYS A 158 1.35 1.03 -17.58
N SER A 159 1.00 2.31 -17.67
CA SER A 159 1.35 3.31 -16.64
C SER A 159 0.18 4.21 -16.27
N GLN A 160 0.03 4.50 -14.98
CA GLN A 160 -0.97 5.42 -14.42
C GLN A 160 -0.29 6.44 -13.53
N ARG A 161 -0.84 7.65 -13.50
CA ARG A 161 -0.42 8.70 -12.57
C ARG A 161 -1.52 8.99 -11.56
N VAL A 162 -1.22 8.76 -10.29
CA VAL A 162 -2.13 9.04 -9.18
C VAL A 162 -1.55 10.13 -8.28
N GLY A 163 -2.43 10.90 -7.66
CA GLY A 163 -2.05 11.84 -6.62
C GLY A 163 -2.06 11.15 -5.26
N THR A 164 -1.25 11.67 -4.34
CA THR A 164 -1.19 11.20 -2.96
C THR A 164 -1.24 12.39 -2.00
N LEU A 165 -1.91 12.19 -0.87
CA LEU A 165 -1.93 13.07 0.28
C LEU A 165 -1.57 12.24 1.52
N HIS A 166 -0.56 12.67 2.26
CA HIS A 166 -0.17 12.04 3.51
C HIS A 166 -0.17 13.07 4.63
N LEU A 167 -0.94 12.82 5.67
CA LEU A 167 -0.96 13.60 6.90
C LEU A 167 -0.30 12.79 8.01
N LYS A 168 0.60 13.44 8.74
CA LYS A 168 1.23 12.90 9.94
C LYS A 168 1.04 13.88 11.07
N ILE A 169 0.59 13.40 12.22
CA ILE A 169 0.55 14.15 13.48
C ILE A 169 1.03 13.22 14.59
N ARG A 170 2.27 13.41 15.02
CA ARG A 170 2.99 12.52 15.94
C ARG A 170 2.90 11.09 15.42
N GLU A 171 2.31 10.20 16.20
CA GLU A 171 2.13 8.77 15.94
C GLU A 171 1.01 8.44 14.96
N ALA A 172 0.10 9.38 14.69
CA ALA A 172 -1.03 9.17 13.82
C ALA A 172 -0.70 9.55 12.38
N HIS A 173 -1.07 8.67 11.45
CA HIS A 173 -0.87 8.82 10.02
C HIS A 173 -2.20 8.64 9.29
N VAL A 174 -2.45 9.48 8.29
CA VAL A 174 -3.55 9.32 7.33
C VAL A 174 -2.96 9.42 5.94
N PHE A 175 -3.17 8.42 5.11
CA PHE A 175 -2.74 8.39 3.72
C PHE A 175 -3.96 8.28 2.81
N TYR A 176 -3.95 9.01 1.72
CA TYR A 176 -4.96 8.97 0.68
C TYR A 176 -4.29 9.02 -0.68
N GLN A 177 -4.79 8.23 -1.62
CA GLN A 177 -4.35 8.17 -2.99
C GLN A 177 -5.56 8.11 -3.91
N ASN A 178 -5.53 8.87 -4.99
CA ASN A 178 -6.59 8.86 -5.98
C ASN A 178 -6.11 9.33 -7.35
N ASP A 179 -6.74 8.82 -8.40
CA ASP A 179 -6.43 9.10 -9.81
C ASP A 179 -7.14 10.34 -10.39
N GLY A 180 -8.14 10.93 -9.72
CA GLY A 180 -8.92 12.05 -10.27
C GLY A 180 -9.36 13.18 -9.34
N VAL A 181 -9.20 13.07 -8.01
CA VAL A 181 -9.86 13.98 -7.04
C VAL A 181 -8.88 14.89 -6.27
N LEU A 182 -7.57 14.87 -6.55
CA LEU A 182 -6.59 15.72 -5.86
C LEU A 182 -6.30 17.02 -6.65
N PRO A 183 -6.74 18.19 -6.16
CA PRO A 183 -6.59 19.46 -6.89
C PRO A 183 -5.11 19.84 -7.10
N GLY A 184 -4.79 20.36 -8.30
CA GLY A 184 -3.48 20.95 -8.59
C GLY A 184 -2.35 19.95 -8.87
N LEU A 185 -2.62 18.64 -8.86
CA LEU A 185 -1.64 17.62 -9.23
C LEU A 185 -1.88 17.14 -10.68
N PRO A 186 -0.81 16.87 -11.46
CA PRO A 186 -0.91 16.37 -12.83
C PRO A 186 -1.22 14.86 -12.85
N VAL A 187 -2.33 14.47 -12.23
CA VAL A 187 -2.89 13.11 -12.27
C VAL A 187 -3.48 12.84 -13.66
N ASP A 188 -3.60 11.58 -14.05
CA ASP A 188 -4.10 11.26 -15.39
C ASP A 188 -5.64 11.28 -15.51
N ASN A 189 -6.40 11.32 -14.41
CA ASN A 189 -7.87 11.34 -14.38
C ASN A 189 -8.53 10.14 -15.09
N HIS A 190 -7.88 8.98 -15.08
CA HIS A 190 -8.43 7.74 -15.66
C HIS A 190 -8.72 6.73 -14.56
N ASP A 191 -9.91 6.13 -14.60
CA ASP A 191 -10.39 5.17 -13.61
C ASP A 191 -9.95 3.76 -13.99
N ARG A 192 -8.69 3.44 -13.66
CA ARG A 192 -8.05 2.18 -14.02
C ARG A 192 -7.04 1.72 -12.97
N TRP A 193 -6.82 0.41 -12.89
CA TRP A 193 -5.88 -0.23 -11.98
C TRP A 193 -6.03 0.21 -10.52
N TYR A 194 -5.22 1.14 -9.99
CA TYR A 194 -5.26 1.54 -8.59
C TYR A 194 -5.92 2.92 -8.42
N THR A 195 -7.22 2.90 -8.29
CA THR A 195 -8.04 4.10 -8.47
C THR A 195 -8.23 4.87 -7.18
N SER A 196 -8.25 4.16 -6.06
CA SER A 196 -8.37 4.77 -4.75
C SER A 196 -7.74 3.90 -3.68
N SER A 197 -7.02 4.56 -2.78
CA SER A 197 -6.57 3.94 -1.55
C SER A 197 -6.64 4.93 -0.40
N ALA A 198 -6.96 4.44 0.79
CA ALA A 198 -6.95 5.22 2.02
C ALA A 198 -6.35 4.39 3.14
N MET A 199 -5.64 5.00 4.07
CA MET A 199 -5.10 4.30 5.22
C MET A 199 -5.06 5.23 6.43
N ILE A 200 -5.43 4.69 7.57
CA ILE A 200 -5.10 5.26 8.87
C ILE A 200 -4.10 4.32 9.55
N ALA A 201 -3.07 4.90 10.17
CA ALA A 201 -2.09 4.14 10.89
C ALA A 201 -1.68 4.86 12.17
N TRP A 202 -1.28 4.08 13.16
CA TRP A 202 -0.71 4.54 14.39
C TRP A 202 0.62 3.81 14.61
N HIS A 203 1.69 4.54 14.87
CA HIS A 203 3.02 3.99 15.11
C HIS A 203 3.58 4.47 16.44
N ARG A 204 4.05 3.55 17.26
CA ARG A 204 4.79 3.85 18.47
C ARG A 204 6.05 3.05 18.53
N ASN A 205 7.17 3.75 18.61
CA ASN A 205 8.48 3.11 18.65
C ASN A 205 8.82 2.66 20.08
N GLY A 206 9.64 1.59 20.19
CA GLY A 206 10.40 1.21 21.39
C GLY A 206 9.66 0.46 22.51
N HIS A 207 10.07 -0.80 22.72
CA HIS A 207 9.84 -1.68 23.89
C HIS A 207 8.47 -2.32 24.13
N ARG A 208 7.43 -1.97 23.37
CA ARG A 208 6.11 -2.63 23.52
C ARG A 208 5.97 -3.78 22.55
N THR A 209 5.32 -4.86 23.00
CA THR A 209 5.02 -6.04 22.17
C THR A 209 4.36 -5.70 20.83
N VAL A 210 3.50 -4.68 20.81
CA VAL A 210 2.85 -4.14 19.62
C VAL A 210 3.34 -2.72 19.36
N ASP A 211 3.82 -2.45 18.14
CA ASP A 211 4.44 -1.18 17.75
C ASP A 211 3.63 -0.37 16.73
N HIS A 212 2.69 -0.99 16.01
CA HIS A 212 1.78 -0.24 15.15
C HIS A 212 0.47 -0.96 14.85
N PHE A 213 -0.52 -0.15 14.47
CA PHE A 213 -1.76 -0.59 13.86
C PHE A 213 -1.94 0.16 12.54
N ALA A 214 -2.45 -0.52 11.53
CA ALA A 214 -2.91 0.14 10.31
C ALA A 214 -4.23 -0.46 9.84
N LEU A 215 -5.11 0.38 9.33
CA LEU A 215 -6.28 -0.02 8.58
C LEU A 215 -6.22 0.67 7.23
N ALA A 216 -6.10 -0.12 6.18
CA ALA A 216 -6.02 0.34 4.81
C ALA A 216 -7.18 -0.18 3.98
N TYR A 217 -7.71 0.68 3.13
CA TYR A 217 -8.59 0.38 2.02
C TYR A 217 -7.82 0.54 0.72
N ASN A 218 -8.01 -0.40 -0.20
CA ASN A 218 -7.43 -0.37 -1.52
C ASN A 218 -8.46 -0.83 -2.54
N ARG A 219 -8.51 -0.13 -3.67
CA ARG A 219 -9.31 -0.49 -4.83
C ARG A 219 -8.40 -0.82 -6.02
N PHE A 220 -8.56 -2.04 -6.54
CA PHE A 220 -7.97 -2.43 -7.83
C PHE A 220 -9.10 -2.69 -8.84
N THR A 221 -9.16 -1.99 -9.97
CA THR A 221 -10.30 -2.10 -10.93
C THR A 221 -10.09 -3.10 -12.07
N GLY A 222 -8.95 -3.82 -12.09
CA GLY A 222 -8.59 -4.77 -13.15
C GLY A 222 -7.65 -4.16 -14.20
N TYR A 223 -7.28 -4.94 -15.22
CA TYR A 223 -6.19 -4.58 -16.15
C TYR A 223 -6.63 -3.78 -17.39
N SER A 224 -7.93 -3.78 -17.73
CA SER A 224 -8.50 -3.07 -18.88
C SER A 224 -8.29 -1.55 -18.81
N HIS A 225 -7.46 -1.03 -19.70
CA HIS A 225 -6.95 0.36 -19.66
C HIS A 225 -7.97 1.45 -20.00
N LEU A 226 -8.94 1.15 -20.87
CA LEU A 226 -9.91 2.12 -21.42
C LEU A 226 -11.37 1.69 -21.20
N ALA A 227 -11.62 0.63 -20.42
CA ALA A 227 -12.97 0.08 -20.32
C ALA A 227 -13.92 1.08 -19.66
N TYR A 228 -13.47 1.79 -18.63
CA TYR A 228 -14.29 2.80 -17.95
C TYR A 228 -14.56 4.01 -18.85
N GLU A 229 -13.53 4.51 -19.53
CA GLU A 229 -13.63 5.66 -20.41
C GLU A 229 -14.51 5.35 -21.62
N ALA A 230 -14.42 4.14 -22.16
CA ALA A 230 -15.33 3.66 -23.19
C ALA A 230 -16.77 3.65 -22.69
N ALA A 231 -17.04 3.06 -21.52
CA ALA A 231 -18.39 3.05 -20.91
C ALA A 231 -18.94 4.47 -20.72
N LYS A 232 -18.11 5.40 -20.25
CA LYS A 232 -18.48 6.81 -20.08
C LYS A 232 -18.82 7.49 -21.42
N VAL A 233 -18.05 7.23 -22.47
CA VAL A 233 -18.26 7.82 -23.81
C VAL A 233 -19.52 7.27 -24.47
N ILE A 234 -19.79 5.97 -24.36
CA ILE A 234 -20.97 5.33 -24.95
C ILE A 234 -22.25 5.53 -24.10
N GLY A 235 -22.11 6.06 -22.89
CA GLY A 235 -23.22 6.29 -21.97
C GLY A 235 -23.74 5.01 -21.32
N ASP A 236 -22.90 3.99 -21.17
CA ASP A 236 -23.27 2.78 -20.45
C ASP A 236 -23.16 3.01 -18.94
N ASN A 237 -24.07 2.39 -18.19
CA ASN A 237 -24.07 2.41 -16.74
C ASN A 237 -23.08 1.40 -16.16
N GLN A 238 -22.56 0.47 -16.95
CA GLN A 238 -21.60 -0.54 -16.50
C GLN A 238 -20.31 -0.50 -17.30
N VAL A 239 -19.21 -0.85 -16.64
CA VAL A 239 -17.90 -0.98 -17.29
C VAL A 239 -17.80 -2.37 -17.92
N ASP A 240 -17.77 -2.39 -19.26
CA ASP A 240 -17.55 -3.60 -20.03
C ASP A 240 -16.07 -3.91 -20.19
N TYR A 241 -15.63 -5.00 -19.55
CA TYR A 241 -14.28 -5.49 -19.64
C TYR A 241 -14.07 -6.27 -20.94
N LYS A 242 -12.90 -6.08 -21.58
CA LYS A 242 -12.56 -6.79 -22.83
C LYS A 242 -12.56 -8.32 -22.64
N ASP A 243 -12.10 -8.78 -21.47
CA ASP A 243 -12.16 -10.18 -21.06
C ASP A 243 -12.94 -10.28 -19.74
N LEU A 244 -13.98 -11.11 -19.71
CA LEU A 244 -14.79 -11.38 -18.51
C LEU A 244 -13.94 -11.94 -17.35
N SER A 245 -12.79 -12.55 -17.64
CA SER A 245 -11.85 -13.00 -16.62
C SER A 245 -11.24 -11.83 -15.83
N GLU A 246 -11.14 -10.63 -16.44
CA GLU A 246 -10.60 -9.44 -15.79
C GLU A 246 -11.49 -8.91 -14.67
N ILE A 247 -12.80 -9.14 -14.75
CA ILE A 247 -13.76 -8.76 -13.70
C ILE A 247 -13.35 -9.37 -12.35
N LYS A 248 -12.66 -10.51 -12.34
CA LYS A 248 -12.21 -11.18 -11.11
C LYS A 248 -11.05 -10.47 -10.40
N TYR A 249 -10.44 -9.50 -11.07
CA TYR A 249 -9.41 -8.63 -10.51
C TYR A 249 -9.98 -7.31 -9.99
N ASN A 250 -11.22 -6.98 -10.36
CA ASN A 250 -11.90 -5.81 -9.83
C ASN A 250 -12.29 -6.06 -8.37
N GLU A 251 -11.47 -5.56 -7.44
CA GLU A 251 -11.62 -5.83 -6.02
C GLU A 251 -11.45 -4.60 -5.14
N ASP A 252 -12.38 -4.47 -4.19
CA ASP A 252 -12.20 -3.68 -2.98
C ASP A 252 -11.65 -4.59 -1.88
N TYR A 253 -10.59 -4.17 -1.19
CA TYR A 253 -10.16 -4.87 0.00
C TYR A 253 -9.74 -3.93 1.11
N TRP A 254 -9.95 -4.42 2.32
CA TRP A 254 -9.47 -3.81 3.53
C TRP A 254 -8.38 -4.68 4.11
N ARG A 255 -7.30 -4.07 4.59
CA ARG A 255 -6.28 -4.76 5.36
C ARG A 255 -6.14 -4.12 6.71
N PHE A 256 -6.24 -4.94 7.73
CA PHE A 256 -5.88 -4.58 9.08
C PHE A 256 -4.51 -5.18 9.40
N THR A 257 -3.58 -4.34 9.85
CA THR A 257 -2.21 -4.72 10.18
C THR A 257 -1.95 -4.46 11.65
N VAL A 258 -1.36 -5.45 12.31
CA VAL A 258 -0.79 -5.31 13.66
C VAL A 258 0.70 -5.58 13.57
N GLY A 259 1.50 -4.60 13.96
CA GLY A 259 2.94 -4.78 14.08
C GLY A 259 3.33 -5.33 15.44
N HIS A 260 4.23 -6.30 15.43
CA HIS A 260 4.74 -6.94 16.62
C HIS A 260 6.27 -7.05 16.55
N ASN A 261 6.98 -6.57 17.57
CA ASN A 261 8.44 -6.40 17.51
C ASN A 261 9.23 -7.68 17.23
N HIS A 262 8.70 -8.85 17.60
CA HIS A 262 9.37 -10.14 17.40
C HIS A 262 8.84 -10.95 16.22
N ILE A 263 7.67 -10.62 15.70
CA ILE A 263 6.97 -11.42 14.66
C ILE A 263 6.94 -10.66 13.33
N GLY A 264 7.07 -9.33 13.38
CA GLY A 264 6.80 -8.44 12.26
C GLY A 264 5.32 -8.11 12.16
N ASN A 265 4.83 -7.93 10.94
CA ASN A 265 3.46 -7.48 10.70
C ASN A 265 2.55 -8.70 10.53
N ILE A 266 1.47 -8.75 11.29
CA ILE A 266 0.37 -9.69 11.10
C ILE A 266 -0.74 -8.95 10.38
N ASN A 267 -1.16 -9.49 9.25
CA ASN A 267 -2.06 -8.85 8.32
C ASN A 267 -3.34 -9.67 8.17
N LEU A 268 -4.47 -9.01 8.31
CA LEU A 268 -5.80 -9.56 8.04
C LEU A 268 -6.39 -8.80 6.86
N ARG A 269 -6.54 -9.48 5.72
CA ARG A 269 -7.11 -8.91 4.50
C ARG A 269 -8.52 -9.43 4.28
N LEU A 270 -9.48 -8.52 4.21
CA LEU A 270 -10.88 -8.81 3.92
C LEU A 270 -11.27 -8.23 2.56
N THR A 271 -11.79 -9.09 1.68
CA THR A 271 -12.49 -8.71 0.46
C THR A 271 -13.93 -9.15 0.63
N ASN A 272 -14.89 -8.23 0.55
CA ASN A 272 -16.30 -8.59 0.64
C ASN A 272 -17.15 -7.71 -0.28
N PRO A 273 -17.55 -8.20 -1.48
CA PRO A 273 -18.35 -7.43 -2.43
C PRO A 273 -19.77 -7.12 -1.90
N ASN A 274 -20.25 -7.85 -0.89
CA ASN A 274 -21.60 -7.67 -0.36
C ASN A 274 -21.65 -6.55 0.69
N PHE A 275 -20.51 -6.14 1.25
CA PHE A 275 -20.47 -5.08 2.26
C PHE A 275 -20.38 -3.72 1.57
N LYS A 276 -21.53 -3.11 1.28
CA LYS A 276 -21.64 -1.83 0.54
C LYS A 276 -20.81 -0.69 1.15
N LEU A 277 -20.61 -0.70 2.48
CA LEU A 277 -19.75 0.26 3.18
C LEU A 277 -18.26 0.14 2.77
N MET A 278 -17.84 -0.99 2.19
CA MET A 278 -16.48 -1.19 1.65
C MET A 278 -16.33 -0.70 0.20
N GLN A 279 -17.41 -0.24 -0.45
CA GLN A 279 -17.42 0.11 -1.88
C GLN A 279 -17.32 1.63 -2.09
N GLY A 280 -16.27 2.25 -1.56
CA GLY A 280 -16.08 3.70 -1.58
C GLY A 280 -16.19 4.29 -3.00
N GLN A 281 -15.52 3.66 -3.97
CA GLN A 281 -15.58 4.09 -5.37
C GLN A 281 -17.01 4.00 -5.95
N LYS A 282 -17.76 2.94 -5.65
CA LYS A 282 -19.15 2.82 -6.17
C LYS A 282 -20.07 3.89 -5.58
N ALA A 283 -19.86 4.27 -4.33
CA ALA A 283 -20.60 5.39 -3.73
C ALA A 283 -20.29 6.71 -4.45
N VAL A 284 -19.01 6.96 -4.78
CA VAL A 284 -18.61 8.13 -5.58
C VAL A 284 -19.26 8.10 -6.97
N HIS A 285 -19.23 6.97 -7.67
CA HIS A 285 -19.83 6.84 -9.00
C HIS A 285 -21.34 7.03 -8.97
N PHE A 286 -21.99 6.55 -7.91
CA PHE A 286 -23.41 6.78 -7.69
C PHE A 286 -23.74 8.25 -7.50
N LEU A 287 -23.00 8.94 -6.63
CA LEU A 287 -23.21 10.36 -6.38
C LEU A 287 -22.89 11.24 -7.59
N GLN A 288 -22.01 10.79 -8.49
CA GLN A 288 -21.57 11.53 -9.67
C GLN A 288 -22.21 11.06 -10.98
N ASN A 289 -23.14 10.10 -10.93
CA ASN A 289 -23.78 9.50 -12.10
C ASN A 289 -22.78 8.99 -13.16
N MET A 290 -21.82 8.17 -12.72
CA MET A 290 -20.75 7.60 -13.54
C MET A 290 -20.91 6.07 -13.72
N PRO A 291 -20.30 5.46 -14.76
CA PRO A 291 -20.37 4.01 -14.98
C PRO A 291 -19.85 3.21 -13.78
N TYR A 292 -20.49 2.09 -13.45
CA TYR A 292 -20.09 1.24 -12.34
C TYR A 292 -19.20 0.09 -12.79
N HIS A 293 -18.14 -0.16 -12.02
CA HIS A 293 -17.39 -1.40 -12.17
C HIS A 293 -18.18 -2.57 -11.57
N VAL A 294 -18.55 -3.54 -12.41
CA VAL A 294 -19.20 -4.78 -11.99
C VAL A 294 -18.23 -5.58 -11.11
N ASP A 295 -18.63 -5.89 -9.89
CA ASP A 295 -17.81 -6.64 -8.93
C ASP A 295 -18.34 -8.08 -8.84
N ASN A 296 -17.56 -9.02 -9.39
CA ASN A 296 -17.80 -10.46 -9.24
C ASN A 296 -16.75 -11.11 -8.34
N SER A 297 -16.08 -10.33 -7.48
CA SER A 297 -15.22 -10.91 -6.46
C SER A 297 -16.07 -11.79 -5.52
N SER A 298 -15.43 -12.70 -4.80
CA SER A 298 -16.09 -13.52 -3.78
C SER A 298 -15.62 -13.08 -2.41
N PRO A 299 -16.46 -13.17 -1.36
CA PRO A 299 -16.01 -12.94 0.00
C PRO A 299 -14.76 -13.78 0.31
N ARG A 300 -13.72 -13.12 0.79
CA ARG A 300 -12.41 -13.70 1.06
C ARG A 300 -11.81 -13.09 2.31
N LEU A 301 -11.30 -13.95 3.16
CA LEU A 301 -10.45 -13.59 4.29
C LEU A 301 -9.06 -14.13 4.00
N SER A 302 -8.04 -13.30 4.20
CA SER A 302 -6.65 -13.70 4.06
C SER A 302 -5.91 -13.33 5.31
N ILE A 303 -5.01 -14.21 5.72
CA ILE A 303 -4.10 -13.97 6.83
C ILE A 303 -2.69 -14.13 6.26
N ASP A 304 -1.84 -13.16 6.54
CA ASP A 304 -0.43 -13.24 6.21
C ASP A 304 0.44 -12.68 7.32
N VAL A 305 1.68 -13.15 7.35
CA VAL A 305 2.70 -12.68 8.28
C VAL A 305 3.88 -12.18 7.46
N GLN A 306 4.34 -10.99 7.80
CA GLN A 306 5.47 -10.32 7.20
C GLN A 306 6.53 -10.09 8.27
N SER A 307 7.42 -11.06 8.43
CA SER A 307 8.47 -11.05 9.45
C SER A 307 9.62 -10.08 9.14
N GLN A 308 10.27 -9.57 10.19
CA GLN A 308 11.33 -8.55 10.12
C GLN A 308 12.71 -9.17 10.41
N VAL A 309 13.68 -8.93 9.53
CA VAL A 309 15.12 -9.14 9.84
C VAL A 309 15.80 -7.77 9.72
N PHE A 310 16.42 -7.30 10.80
CA PHE A 310 17.15 -6.03 10.78
C PHE A 310 18.61 -6.29 10.45
N ILE A 311 19.05 -5.83 9.28
CA ILE A 311 20.47 -5.72 8.95
C ILE A 311 20.80 -4.23 8.99
N SER A 312 21.03 -3.67 10.18
CA SER A 312 21.60 -2.32 10.28
C SER A 312 23.12 -2.44 10.32
N ASN A 313 23.80 -2.03 9.25
CA ASN A 313 25.19 -1.61 9.42
C ASN A 313 25.13 -0.25 10.12
N HIS A 314 25.34 -0.25 11.44
CA HIS A 314 25.86 0.94 12.09
C HIS A 314 27.26 1.16 11.50
N LEU A 315 27.34 1.97 10.45
CA LEU A 315 28.61 2.57 10.06
C LEU A 315 28.99 3.49 11.22
N LYS A 316 29.77 2.95 12.16
CA LYS A 316 30.51 3.74 13.13
C LYS A 316 31.49 4.59 12.32
N HIS A 317 31.08 5.80 11.97
CA HIS A 317 32.00 6.86 11.61
C HIS A 317 31.94 7.88 12.73
N GLU A 318 32.97 7.86 13.57
CA GLU A 318 33.57 9.05 14.20
C GLU A 318 34.82 8.59 14.97
N ASP A 319 35.98 8.86 14.38
CA ASP A 319 37.24 9.20 15.04
C ASP A 319 38.11 9.88 13.97
N HIS A 320 37.95 11.20 13.80
CA HIS A 320 38.96 12.10 13.21
C HIS A 320 38.85 13.50 13.82
#